data_AF-A0A7S0L3E5-F1
#
_entry.id   AF-A0A7S0L3E5-F1
#
_cell.length_a   1.000
_cell.length_b   1.000
_cell.length_c   1.000
_cell.angle_alpha   90.00
_cell.angle_beta   90.00
_cell.angle_gamma   90.00
#
_symmetry.space_group_name_H-M   'P 1'
#
loop_
_entity.id
_entity.type
_entity.pdbx_description
1 polymer ?
#
loop_
_entity_poly.entity_id
_entity_poly.type
_entity_poly.pdbx_seq_one_letter_code
_entity_poly.pdbx_strand_id
1 'polypeptide(L)'
;ADTMHMARLWDASRKVGYSLEALTTELVNRRKVPMKEIFGVPKLKKDGTPGKTVLLPPVDKLQTSPLTRPDWIRYSVYDAQGTWLLYQELKSRLQAMPWQDGLDMYHFYEKYWRPFGELLTDMERAGVHVDAATKLPAAQVQAMADRDKAELVFRRWASGYCPQAWYMNIGSSSQIQTLLFGGATKQRSSEVLPLRRTFKVDREHYEHWDVA
;
A
#
# COMPACT_ATOMS: atom_id res chain seq x y z
N ALA A 1 19.08 -7.28 14.51
CA ALA A 1 19.15 -5.99 13.82
C ALA A 1 18.32 -6.09 12.55
N ASP A 2 17.42 -5.14 12.36
CA ASP A 2 16.54 -5.03 11.18
C ASP A 2 17.28 -4.31 10.04
N THR A 3 17.47 -5.00 8.91
CA THR A 3 18.18 -4.48 7.74
C THR A 3 17.38 -3.43 6.97
N MET A 4 16.05 -3.42 7.04
CA MET A 4 15.24 -2.37 6.42
C MET A 4 15.40 -1.05 7.18
N HIS A 5 15.42 -1.10 8.51
CA HIS A 5 15.71 0.09 9.32
C HIS A 5 17.11 0.64 9.01
N MET A 6 18.12 -0.23 8.99
CA MET A 6 19.49 0.20 8.64
C MET A 6 19.57 0.81 7.24
N ALA A 7 18.86 0.23 6.26
CA ALA A 7 18.82 0.76 4.90
C ALA A 7 18.10 2.13 4.81
N ARG A 8 17.01 2.32 5.56
CA ARG A 8 16.33 3.63 5.65
C ARG A 8 17.18 4.69 6.32
N LEU A 9 17.96 4.30 7.32
CA LEU A 9 18.88 5.21 8.00
C LEU A 9 20.03 5.63 7.07
N TRP A 10 20.53 4.69 6.27
CA TRP A 10 21.58 4.95 5.29
C TRP A 10 21.10 5.87 4.16
N ASP A 11 19.92 5.60 3.58
CA ASP A 11 19.29 6.47 2.58
C ASP A 11 17.76 6.39 2.67
N ALA A 12 17.14 7.44 3.21
CA ALA A 12 15.69 7.56 3.38
C ALA A 12 14.95 7.96 2.09
N SER A 13 15.68 8.33 1.03
CA SER A 13 15.12 8.90 -0.21
C SER A 13 14.99 7.89 -1.35
N ARG A 14 15.30 6.61 -1.09
CA ARG A 14 15.29 5.54 -2.11
C ARG A 14 13.92 5.37 -2.78
N LYS A 15 13.92 5.40 -4.11
CA LYS A 15 12.73 5.18 -4.96
C LYS A 15 12.42 3.71 -5.25
N VAL A 16 13.44 2.86 -5.28
CA VAL A 16 13.33 1.42 -5.60
C VAL A 16 12.74 0.62 -4.42
N GLY A 17 12.59 1.27 -3.26
CA GLY A 17 12.09 0.67 -2.03
C GLY A 17 13.18 0.03 -1.18
N TYR A 18 12.75 -0.76 -0.19
CA TYR A 18 13.60 -1.39 0.83
C TYR A 18 13.36 -2.90 0.95
N SER A 19 12.79 -3.53 -0.08
CA SER A 19 12.59 -4.98 -0.05
C SER A 19 13.95 -5.70 0.02
N LEU A 20 13.96 -6.89 0.63
CA LEU A 20 15.17 -7.70 0.72
C LEU A 20 15.77 -7.94 -0.67
N GLU A 21 14.94 -8.27 -1.66
CA GLU A 21 15.37 -8.50 -3.04
C GLU A 21 16.02 -7.26 -3.67
N ALA A 22 15.42 -6.08 -3.52
CA ALA A 22 15.97 -4.85 -4.07
C ALA A 22 17.32 -4.51 -3.42
N LEU A 23 17.39 -4.61 -2.09
CA LEU A 23 18.59 -4.29 -1.32
C LEU A 23 19.72 -5.30 -1.56
N THR A 24 19.44 -6.61 -1.60
CA THR A 24 20.49 -7.62 -1.88
C THR A 24 20.97 -7.54 -3.31
N THR A 25 20.10 -7.22 -4.27
CA THR A 25 20.51 -7.06 -5.66
C THR A 25 21.42 -5.84 -5.83
N GLU A 26 21.06 -4.71 -5.23
CA GLU A 26 21.81 -3.46 -5.38
C GLU A 26 23.10 -3.43 -4.55
N LEU A 27 23.04 -3.78 -3.27
CA LEU A 27 24.14 -3.56 -2.32
C LEU A 27 25.07 -4.76 -2.21
N VAL A 28 24.56 -5.97 -2.47
CA VAL A 28 25.30 -7.23 -2.32
C VAL A 28 25.53 -7.91 -3.68
N ASN A 29 25.04 -7.31 -4.78
CA ASN A 29 25.07 -7.89 -6.12
C ASN A 29 24.51 -9.32 -6.18
N ARG A 30 23.42 -9.56 -5.42
CA ARG A 30 22.81 -10.88 -5.25
C ARG A 30 21.32 -10.81 -5.57
N ARG A 31 20.98 -11.17 -6.82
CA ARG A 31 19.59 -11.29 -7.31
C ARG A 31 18.92 -12.53 -6.74
N LYS A 32 17.69 -12.39 -6.24
CA LYS A 32 16.85 -13.54 -5.85
C LYS A 32 16.32 -14.22 -7.11
N VAL A 33 16.61 -15.51 -7.26
CA VAL A 33 16.09 -16.29 -8.39
C VAL A 33 14.65 -16.72 -8.06
N PRO A 34 13.63 -16.32 -8.84
CA PRO A 34 12.25 -16.69 -8.58
C PRO A 34 12.01 -18.20 -8.57
N MET A 35 11.07 -18.68 -7.73
CA MET A 35 10.73 -20.11 -7.65
C MET A 35 10.35 -20.75 -8.98
N LYS A 36 9.68 -19.99 -9.87
CA LYS A 36 9.28 -20.48 -11.19
C LYS A 36 10.48 -20.71 -12.12
N GLU A 37 11.60 -20.02 -11.90
CA GLU A 37 12.83 -20.24 -12.68
C GLU A 37 13.54 -21.53 -12.23
N ILE A 38 13.43 -21.91 -10.95
CA ILE A 38 14.11 -23.08 -10.37
C ILE A 38 13.25 -24.34 -10.48
N PHE A 39 11.98 -24.25 -10.10
CA PHE A 39 11.07 -25.40 -9.92
C PHE A 39 9.95 -25.44 -10.96
N GLY A 40 9.94 -24.52 -11.91
CA GLY A 40 8.90 -24.42 -12.92
C GLY A 40 8.93 -25.61 -13.88
N VAL A 41 7.78 -26.25 -14.07
CA VAL A 41 7.60 -27.34 -15.03
C VAL A 41 6.72 -26.83 -16.18
N PRO A 42 7.14 -26.98 -17.46
CA PRO A 42 6.30 -26.57 -18.58
C PRO A 42 5.04 -27.43 -18.64
N LYS A 43 3.88 -26.79 -18.78
CA LYS A 43 2.62 -27.50 -18.99
C LYS A 43 2.64 -28.18 -20.35
N LEU A 44 2.47 -29.49 -20.38
CA LEU A 44 2.39 -30.23 -21.65
C LEU A 44 1.12 -29.86 -22.42
N LYS A 45 1.25 -29.73 -23.74
CA LYS A 45 0.12 -29.59 -24.67
C LYS A 45 -0.57 -30.94 -24.88
N LYS A 46 -1.72 -30.93 -25.57
CA LYS A 46 -2.46 -32.16 -25.93
C LYS A 46 -1.62 -33.15 -26.77
N ASP A 47 -0.60 -32.66 -27.46
CA ASP A 47 0.34 -33.43 -28.30
C ASP A 47 1.57 -33.95 -27.52
N GLY A 48 1.66 -33.71 -26.20
CA GLY A 48 2.78 -34.13 -25.37
C GLY A 48 4.01 -33.21 -25.42
N THR A 49 4.01 -32.15 -26.24
CA THR A 49 5.13 -31.19 -26.32
C THR A 49 5.07 -30.14 -25.19
N PRO A 50 6.21 -29.58 -24.76
CA PRO A 50 6.25 -28.52 -23.77
C PRO A 50 5.49 -27.26 -24.24
N GLY A 51 4.52 -26.82 -23.43
CA GLY A 51 3.80 -25.56 -23.62
C GLY A 51 4.55 -24.36 -23.04
N LYS A 52 4.14 -23.15 -23.45
CA LYS A 52 4.72 -21.88 -22.99
C LYS A 52 4.37 -21.55 -21.52
N THR A 53 3.29 -22.14 -21.00
CA THR A 53 2.85 -21.91 -19.62
C THR A 53 3.68 -22.75 -18.66
N VAL A 54 4.43 -22.09 -17.78
CA VAL A 54 5.17 -22.73 -16.69
C VAL A 54 4.28 -22.86 -15.46
N LEU A 55 4.12 -24.08 -14.96
CA LEU A 55 3.41 -24.38 -13.73
C LEU A 55 4.42 -24.62 -12.62
N LEU A 56 4.16 -24.04 -11.45
CA LEU A 56 4.91 -24.34 -10.24
C LEU A 56 4.22 -25.53 -9.56
N PRO A 57 4.90 -26.66 -9.32
CA PRO A 57 4.34 -27.76 -8.54
C PRO A 57 3.94 -27.30 -7.12
N PRO A 58 2.99 -27.99 -6.48
CA PRO A 58 2.67 -27.75 -5.07
C PRO A 58 3.91 -27.81 -4.16
N VAL A 59 3.96 -26.92 -3.17
CA VAL A 59 5.12 -26.74 -2.28
C VAL A 59 5.47 -28.02 -1.51
N ASP A 60 4.47 -28.76 -1.05
CA ASP A 60 4.63 -30.06 -0.38
C ASP A 60 5.39 -31.07 -1.25
N LYS A 61 5.11 -31.09 -2.56
CA LYS A 61 5.84 -31.95 -3.51
C LYS A 61 7.28 -31.50 -3.71
N LEU A 62 7.52 -30.19 -3.76
CA LEU A 62 8.87 -29.63 -3.93
C LEU A 62 9.77 -29.96 -2.72
N GLN A 63 9.19 -29.96 -1.52
CA GLN A 63 9.89 -30.24 -0.26
C GLN A 63 10.21 -31.72 -0.05
N THR A 64 9.32 -32.60 -0.51
CA THR A 64 9.39 -34.05 -0.24
C THR A 64 10.10 -34.82 -1.34
N SER A 65 10.03 -34.35 -2.60
CA SER A 65 10.65 -35.02 -3.74
C SER A 65 12.18 -35.04 -3.62
N PRO A 66 12.84 -36.21 -3.70
CA PRO A 66 14.30 -36.30 -3.70
C PRO A 66 14.97 -35.49 -4.82
N LEU A 67 14.27 -35.25 -5.93
CA LEU A 67 14.80 -34.51 -7.08
C LEU A 67 14.86 -32.99 -6.86
N THR A 68 13.89 -32.42 -6.14
CA THR A 68 13.79 -30.96 -5.94
C THR A 68 14.21 -30.51 -4.55
N ARG A 69 14.25 -31.44 -3.57
CA ARG A 69 14.57 -31.13 -2.17
C ARG A 69 15.93 -30.43 -1.97
N PRO A 70 17.03 -30.80 -2.65
CA PRO A 70 18.30 -30.07 -2.50
C PRO A 70 18.19 -28.60 -2.91
N ASP A 71 17.58 -28.32 -4.05
CA ASP A 71 17.35 -26.96 -4.53
C ASP A 71 16.35 -26.21 -3.65
N TRP A 72 15.34 -26.90 -3.12
CA TRP A 72 14.39 -26.33 -2.16
C TRP A 72 15.10 -25.86 -0.89
N ILE A 73 15.99 -26.69 -0.33
CA ILE A 73 16.78 -26.33 0.85
C ILE A 73 17.64 -25.11 0.54
N ARG A 74 18.33 -25.10 -0.61
CA ARG A 74 19.15 -23.97 -1.05
C ARG A 74 18.34 -22.68 -1.25
N TYR A 75 17.16 -22.79 -1.84
CA TYR A 75 16.24 -21.67 -2.04
C TYR A 75 15.72 -21.14 -0.69
N SER A 76 15.41 -22.03 0.25
CA SER A 76 14.86 -21.67 1.57
C SER A 76 15.85 -20.89 2.43
N VAL A 77 17.15 -21.18 2.31
CA VAL A 77 18.21 -20.43 3.04
C VAL A 77 18.61 -19.14 2.35
N TYR A 78 18.11 -18.88 1.13
CA TYR A 78 18.51 -17.72 0.35
C TYR A 78 18.28 -16.42 1.11
N ASP A 79 17.09 -16.24 1.69
CA ASP A 79 16.71 -15.02 2.38
C ASP A 79 17.53 -14.82 3.67
N ALA A 80 17.83 -15.89 4.42
CA ALA A 80 18.66 -15.81 5.62
C ALA A 80 20.10 -15.39 5.30
N GLN A 81 20.72 -16.03 4.29
CA GLN A 81 22.05 -15.64 3.83
C GLN A 81 22.06 -14.20 3.29
N GLY A 82 21.03 -13.83 2.52
CA GLY A 82 20.90 -12.48 1.95
C GLY A 82 20.77 -11.42 3.02
N THR A 83 19.97 -11.68 4.05
CA THR A 83 19.80 -10.80 5.20
C THR A 83 21.12 -10.62 5.96
N TRP A 84 21.89 -11.69 6.18
CA TRP A 84 23.18 -11.58 6.85
C TRP A 84 24.20 -10.77 6.06
N LEU A 85 24.34 -11.03 4.76
CA LEU A 85 25.25 -10.27 3.90
C LEU A 85 24.85 -8.80 3.82
N LEU A 86 23.56 -8.54 3.65
CA LEU A 86 23.01 -7.19 3.62
C LEU A 86 23.24 -6.45 4.94
N TYR A 87 23.09 -7.14 6.08
CA TYR A 87 23.40 -6.58 7.39
C TYR A 87 24.86 -6.15 7.50
N GLN A 88 25.82 -6.99 7.06
CA GLN A 88 27.24 -6.65 7.09
C GLN A 88 27.54 -5.41 6.23
N GLU A 89 26.98 -5.37 5.02
CA GLU A 89 27.15 -4.25 4.09
C GLU A 89 26.56 -2.94 4.64
N LEU A 90 25.33 -2.99 5.15
CA LEU A 90 24.68 -1.82 5.75
C LEU A 90 25.38 -1.36 7.03
N LYS A 91 25.86 -2.29 7.86
CA LYS A 91 26.65 -1.96 9.04
C LYS A 91 27.89 -1.17 8.64
N SER A 92 28.66 -1.67 7.67
CA SER A 92 29.85 -0.99 7.14
C SER A 92 29.53 0.42 6.65
N ARG A 93 28.45 0.58 5.87
CA ARG A 93 28.00 1.89 5.37
C ARG A 93 27.61 2.85 6.48
N LEU A 94 26.87 2.39 7.48
CA LEU A 94 26.46 3.21 8.62
C LEU A 94 27.65 3.58 9.50
N GLN A 95 28.64 2.70 9.65
CA GLN A 95 29.89 2.99 10.36
C GLN A 95 30.74 4.04 9.63
N ALA A 96 30.65 4.10 8.30
CA ALA A 96 31.30 5.12 7.49
C ALA A 96 30.57 6.48 7.51
N MET A 97 29.35 6.55 8.07
CA MET A 97 28.59 7.80 8.19
C MET A 97 28.83 8.43 9.56
N PRO A 98 29.61 9.52 9.66
CA PRO A 98 29.86 10.17 10.93
C PRO A 98 28.58 10.76 11.51
N TRP A 99 28.48 10.66 12.83
CA TRP A 99 27.42 11.23 13.66
C TRP A 99 28.07 12.04 14.81
N GLN A 100 27.34 12.30 15.90
CA GLN A 100 27.77 13.14 17.01
C GLN A 100 28.87 12.52 17.87
N ASP A 101 29.68 13.36 18.50
CA ASP A 101 30.72 13.00 19.48
C ASP A 101 31.74 11.96 18.97
N GLY A 102 32.05 11.99 17.67
CA GLY A 102 32.96 11.04 17.03
C GLY A 102 32.39 9.63 16.86
N LEU A 103 31.09 9.44 17.11
CA LEU A 103 30.37 8.21 16.82
C LEU A 103 29.86 8.21 15.37
N ASP A 104 29.30 7.09 14.95
CA ASP A 104 28.75 6.88 13.61
C ASP A 104 27.24 6.60 13.65
N MET A 105 26.62 6.53 12.47
CA MET A 105 25.19 6.25 12.35
C MET A 105 24.82 4.82 12.78
N TYR A 106 25.77 3.89 12.85
CA TYR A 106 25.51 2.55 13.38
C TYR A 106 25.35 2.60 14.91
N HIS A 107 26.16 3.40 15.62
CA HIS A 107 25.97 3.66 17.04
C HIS A 107 24.63 4.33 17.32
N PHE A 108 24.22 5.30 16.49
CA PHE A 108 22.88 5.89 16.57
C PHE A 108 21.78 4.82 16.42
N TYR A 109 21.93 3.93 15.44
CA TYR A 109 20.99 2.83 15.22
C TYR A 109 20.85 1.93 16.45
N GLU A 110 21.98 1.49 17.02
CA GLU A 110 21.98 0.62 18.20
C GLU A 110 21.41 1.31 19.43
N LYS A 111 21.71 2.60 19.63
CA LYS A 111 21.29 3.36 20.81
C LYS A 111 19.82 3.76 20.77
N TYR A 112 19.28 4.12 19.61
CA TYR A 112 17.94 4.70 19.50
C TYR A 112 16.98 3.85 18.69
N TRP A 113 17.31 3.53 17.43
CA TRP A 113 16.34 2.91 16.52
C TRP A 113 16.02 1.46 16.86
N ARG A 114 17.01 0.69 17.33
CA ARG A 114 16.77 -0.70 17.74
C ARG A 114 15.85 -0.78 18.96
N PRO A 115 16.13 -0.13 20.10
CA PRO A 115 15.20 -0.10 21.24
C PRO A 115 13.84 0.50 20.88
N PHE A 116 13.80 1.52 20.02
CA PHE A 116 12.54 2.10 19.55
C PHE A 116 11.70 1.09 18.76
N GLY A 117 12.31 0.27 17.90
CA GLY A 117 11.61 -0.80 17.18
C GLY A 117 11.07 -1.89 18.12
N GLU A 118 11.80 -2.23 19.18
CA GLU A 118 11.34 -3.15 20.23
C GLU A 118 10.11 -2.56 20.96
N LEU A 119 10.17 -1.28 21.35
CA LEU A 119 9.04 -0.56 21.95
C LEU A 119 7.80 -0.54 21.05
N LEU A 120 7.97 -0.27 19.74
CA LEU A 120 6.85 -0.30 18.80
C LEU A 120 6.21 -1.69 18.69
N THR A 121 7.03 -2.75 18.76
CA THR A 121 6.53 -4.13 18.77
C THR A 121 5.70 -4.42 20.02
N ASP A 122 6.13 -3.90 21.18
CA ASP A 122 5.37 -4.03 22.42
C ASP A 122 4.05 -3.25 22.39
N MET A 123 4.07 -2.04 21.82
CA MET A 123 2.86 -1.25 21.59
C MET A 123 1.89 -1.95 20.63
N GLU A 124 2.40 -2.54 19.54
CA GLU A 124 1.58 -3.32 18.60
C GLU A 124 0.92 -4.51 19.29
N ARG A 125 1.67 -5.23 20.15
CA ARG A 125 1.14 -6.37 20.92
C ARG A 125 0.07 -5.95 21.92
N ALA A 126 0.26 -4.81 22.59
CA ALA A 126 -0.73 -4.25 23.50
C ALA A 126 -2.01 -3.83 22.75
N GLY A 127 -1.83 -3.26 21.55
CA GLY A 127 -2.93 -2.76 20.73
C GLY A 127 -3.62 -1.53 21.33
N VAL A 128 -4.75 -1.16 20.74
CA VAL A 128 -5.60 -0.06 21.22
C VAL A 128 -7.01 -0.59 21.41
N HIS A 129 -7.52 -0.51 22.64
CA HIS A 129 -8.89 -0.95 22.94
C HIS A 129 -9.90 0.03 22.35
N VAL A 130 -10.86 -0.51 21.59
CA VAL A 130 -11.99 0.23 21.02
C VAL A 130 -13.28 -0.42 21.49
N ASP A 131 -14.19 0.39 22.01
CA ASP A 131 -15.53 -0.05 22.40
C ASP A 131 -16.40 -0.24 21.14
N ALA A 132 -16.29 -1.43 20.57
CA ALA A 132 -17.04 -1.84 19.39
C ALA A 132 -18.51 -2.20 19.68
N ALA A 133 -18.88 -2.37 20.95
CA ALA A 133 -20.21 -2.85 21.33
C ALA A 133 -21.20 -1.69 21.49
N THR A 134 -20.77 -0.57 22.05
CA THR A 134 -21.69 0.52 22.42
C THR A 134 -21.31 1.86 21.81
N LYS A 135 -20.09 2.35 22.06
CA LYS A 135 -19.69 3.70 21.65
C LYS A 135 -19.48 3.81 20.15
N LEU A 136 -18.80 2.84 19.52
CA LEU A 136 -18.54 2.89 18.09
C LEU A 136 -19.83 2.81 17.25
N PRO A 137 -20.79 1.89 17.53
CA PRO A 137 -22.07 1.89 16.84
C PRO A 137 -22.89 3.17 17.07
N ALA A 138 -22.93 3.70 18.30
CA ALA A 138 -23.64 4.94 18.60
C ALA A 138 -23.05 6.14 17.84
N ALA A 139 -21.72 6.24 17.79
CA ALA A 139 -21.02 7.27 17.03
C ALA A 139 -21.27 7.15 15.53
N GLN A 140 -21.33 5.93 14.99
CA GLN A 140 -21.66 5.68 13.58
C GLN A 140 -23.09 6.14 13.26
N VAL A 141 -24.08 5.78 14.09
CA VAL A 141 -25.47 6.20 13.90
C VAL A 141 -25.58 7.73 13.88
N GLN A 142 -24.93 8.40 14.84
CA GLN A 142 -24.90 9.86 14.90
C GLN A 142 -24.24 10.46 13.65
N ALA A 143 -23.07 9.95 13.25
CA ALA A 143 -22.36 10.43 12.07
C ALA A 143 -23.16 10.26 10.77
N MET A 144 -23.91 9.16 10.64
CA MET A 144 -24.80 8.94 9.49
C MET A 144 -25.96 9.94 9.50
N ALA A 145 -26.61 10.16 10.64
CA ALA A 145 -27.68 11.15 10.76
C ALA A 145 -27.19 12.57 10.46
N ASP A 146 -26.00 12.94 10.95
CA ASP A 146 -25.38 14.24 10.69
C ASP A 146 -25.01 14.41 9.21
N ARG A 147 -24.47 13.35 8.58
CA ARG A 147 -24.21 13.33 7.14
C ARG A 147 -25.50 13.55 6.36
N ASP A 148 -26.56 12.77 6.63
CA ASP A 148 -27.81 12.84 5.87
C ASP A 148 -28.48 14.22 6.02
N LYS A 149 -28.42 14.81 7.22
CA LYS A 149 -28.87 16.19 7.46
C LYS A 149 -28.04 17.22 6.68
N ALA A 150 -26.72 17.10 6.69
CA ALA A 150 -25.83 17.99 5.96
C ALA A 150 -26.03 17.87 4.44
N GLU A 151 -26.22 16.65 3.93
CA GLU A 151 -26.54 16.39 2.53
C GLU A 151 -27.86 17.05 2.14
N LEU A 152 -28.90 16.91 2.95
CA LEU A 152 -30.21 17.54 2.69
C LEU A 152 -30.11 19.07 2.66
N VAL A 153 -29.39 19.67 3.61
CA VAL A 153 -29.14 21.13 3.64
C VAL A 153 -28.41 21.57 2.38
N PHE A 154 -27.37 20.85 1.98
CA PHE A 154 -26.62 21.14 0.77
C PHE A 154 -27.47 21.00 -0.48
N ARG A 155 -28.28 19.94 -0.62
CA ARG A 155 -29.19 19.73 -1.75
C ARG A 155 -30.18 20.86 -1.88
N ARG A 156 -30.83 21.28 -0.78
CA ARG A 156 -31.78 22.40 -0.76
C ARG A 156 -31.13 23.72 -1.20
N TRP A 157 -29.93 23.99 -0.68
CA TRP A 157 -29.17 25.17 -1.07
C TRP A 157 -28.81 25.12 -2.57
N ALA A 158 -28.27 24.00 -3.05
CA ALA A 158 -27.84 23.82 -4.43
C ALA A 158 -29.02 23.87 -5.41
N SER A 159 -30.17 23.26 -5.05
CA SER A 159 -31.39 23.29 -5.86
C SER A 159 -31.98 24.68 -6.02
N GLY A 160 -31.68 25.60 -5.09
CA GLY A 160 -32.02 27.02 -5.21
C GLY A 160 -31.32 27.73 -6.38
N TYR A 161 -30.14 27.25 -6.80
CA TYR A 161 -29.40 27.78 -7.96
C TYR A 161 -29.62 26.95 -9.23
N CYS A 162 -29.73 25.63 -9.09
CA CYS A 162 -29.91 24.69 -10.20
C CYS A 162 -30.83 23.56 -9.75
N PRO A 163 -32.11 23.50 -10.21
CA PRO A 163 -33.06 22.49 -9.75
C PRO A 163 -32.56 21.04 -9.87
N GLN A 164 -31.78 20.74 -10.91
CA GLN A 164 -31.19 19.41 -11.15
C GLN A 164 -30.13 19.02 -10.11
N ALA A 165 -29.58 19.97 -9.37
CA ALA A 165 -28.63 19.71 -8.29
C ALA A 165 -29.26 18.94 -7.11
N TRP A 166 -30.60 18.89 -7.02
CA TRP A 166 -31.28 18.02 -6.07
C TRP A 166 -30.86 16.55 -6.23
N TYR A 167 -30.64 16.10 -7.47
CA TYR A 167 -30.27 14.72 -7.82
C TYR A 167 -28.76 14.51 -7.98
N MET A 168 -27.95 15.45 -7.49
CA MET A 168 -26.50 15.32 -7.65
C MET A 168 -25.91 14.31 -6.67
N ASN A 169 -24.82 13.65 -7.06
CA ASN A 169 -23.98 12.91 -6.13
C ASN A 169 -23.00 13.91 -5.46
N ILE A 170 -23.22 14.21 -4.17
CA ILE A 170 -22.40 15.16 -3.41
C ILE A 170 -20.95 14.67 -3.24
N GLY A 171 -20.74 13.34 -3.21
CA GLY A 171 -19.41 12.75 -3.20
C GLY A 171 -18.66 12.86 -4.54
N SER A 172 -19.33 13.30 -5.61
CA SER A 172 -18.70 13.44 -6.92
C SER A 172 -17.98 14.78 -7.06
N SER A 173 -16.65 14.75 -7.00
CA SER A 173 -15.82 15.95 -7.17
C SER A 173 -16.09 16.66 -8.50
N SER A 174 -16.46 15.94 -9.56
CA SER A 174 -16.75 16.53 -10.87
C SER A 174 -18.11 17.24 -10.92
N GLN A 175 -19.13 16.71 -10.23
CA GLN A 175 -20.44 17.38 -10.12
C GLN A 175 -20.33 18.62 -9.24
N ILE A 176 -19.64 18.53 -8.09
CA ILE A 176 -19.36 19.68 -7.21
C ILE A 176 -18.55 20.75 -7.95
N GLN A 177 -17.51 20.36 -8.70
CA GLN A 177 -16.73 21.30 -9.50
C GLN A 177 -17.58 22.03 -10.54
N THR A 178 -18.50 21.31 -11.21
CA THR A 178 -19.38 21.93 -12.20
C THR A 178 -20.37 22.91 -11.55
N LEU A 179 -20.93 22.55 -10.39
CA LEU A 179 -21.84 23.42 -9.64
C LEU A 179 -21.16 24.70 -9.17
N LEU A 180 -19.96 24.59 -8.59
CA LEU A 180 -19.27 25.72 -7.95
C LEU A 180 -18.45 26.57 -8.94
N PHE A 181 -17.92 25.97 -10.00
CA PHE A 181 -16.93 26.60 -10.88
C PHE A 181 -17.24 26.43 -12.37
N GLY A 182 -18.47 26.04 -12.74
CA GLY A 182 -18.88 25.98 -14.15
C GLY A 182 -18.63 27.32 -14.85
N GLY A 183 -17.88 27.30 -15.95
CA GLY A 183 -17.51 28.50 -16.70
C GLY A 183 -16.24 29.20 -16.21
N ALA A 184 -15.60 28.73 -15.13
CA ALA A 184 -14.33 29.26 -14.65
C ALA A 184 -13.12 28.71 -15.43
N THR A 185 -12.05 29.50 -15.51
CA THR A 185 -10.77 29.08 -16.11
C THR A 185 -9.84 28.52 -15.03
N LYS A 186 -9.28 27.33 -15.23
CA LYS A 186 -8.28 26.77 -14.33
C LYS A 186 -6.99 27.61 -14.37
N GLN A 187 -6.57 28.13 -13.22
CA GLN A 187 -5.36 28.95 -13.11
C GLN A 187 -4.07 28.27 -13.60
N ARG A 188 -3.98 26.93 -13.52
CA ARG A 188 -2.75 26.18 -13.86
C ARG A 188 -2.70 25.62 -15.28
N SER A 189 -3.84 25.45 -15.94
CA SER A 189 -3.89 24.82 -17.27
C SER A 189 -4.58 25.67 -18.34
N SER A 190 -5.08 26.86 -17.99
CA SER A 190 -5.89 27.74 -18.85
C SER A 190 -7.11 27.06 -19.48
N GLU A 191 -7.47 25.86 -19.03
CA GLU A 191 -8.62 25.10 -19.47
C GLU A 191 -9.88 25.73 -18.88
N VAL A 192 -10.85 26.04 -19.73
CA VAL A 192 -12.15 26.57 -19.32
C VAL A 192 -13.07 25.42 -18.97
N LEU A 193 -13.57 25.41 -17.73
CA LEU A 193 -14.56 24.44 -17.31
C LEU A 193 -15.88 24.69 -18.06
N PRO A 194 -16.56 23.65 -18.55
CA PRO A 194 -17.84 23.83 -19.20
C PRO A 194 -18.84 24.45 -18.22
N LEU A 195 -19.58 25.46 -18.67
CA LEU A 195 -20.61 26.12 -17.86
C LEU A 195 -21.70 25.15 -17.40
N ARG A 196 -22.01 24.14 -18.23
CA ARG A 196 -23.00 23.11 -17.96
C ARG A 196 -22.44 21.76 -18.36
N ARG A 197 -22.74 20.73 -17.57
CA ARG A 197 -22.36 19.35 -17.87
C ARG A 197 -23.48 18.39 -17.49
N THR A 198 -23.75 17.44 -18.36
CA THR A 198 -24.75 16.39 -18.11
C THR A 198 -24.09 15.19 -17.45
N PHE A 199 -24.69 14.71 -16.38
CA PHE A 199 -24.25 13.51 -15.67
C PHE A 199 -25.35 12.45 -15.74
N LYS A 200 -24.94 11.18 -15.88
CA LYS A 200 -25.85 10.06 -15.71
C LYS A 200 -26.12 9.88 -14.22
N VAL A 201 -27.39 9.81 -13.85
CA VAL A 201 -27.83 9.60 -12.47
C VAL A 201 -28.50 8.24 -12.42
N ASP A 202 -28.12 7.42 -11.44
CA ASP A 202 -28.77 6.13 -11.23
C ASP A 202 -30.11 6.33 -10.50
N ARG A 203 -31.15 5.65 -10.99
CA ARG A 203 -32.54 5.92 -10.60
C ARG A 203 -32.87 5.41 -9.19
N GLU A 204 -32.26 4.30 -8.79
CA GLU A 204 -32.50 3.65 -7.48
C GLU A 204 -32.07 4.53 -6.29
N HIS A 205 -31.15 5.46 -6.49
CA HIS A 205 -30.56 6.26 -5.41
C HIS A 205 -31.43 7.43 -4.94
N TYR A 206 -32.58 7.71 -5.55
CA TYR A 206 -33.36 8.93 -5.29
C TYR A 206 -34.84 8.71 -4.98
N GLU A 207 -35.39 7.51 -5.15
CA GLU A 207 -36.81 7.21 -4.87
C GLU A 207 -37.19 7.40 -3.39
N HIS A 208 -36.22 7.35 -2.47
CA HIS A 208 -36.45 7.52 -1.03
C HIS A 208 -36.61 8.98 -0.58
N TRP A 209 -36.35 9.96 -1.47
CA TRP A 209 -36.47 11.39 -1.15
C TRP A 209 -37.73 12.05 -1.73
N ASP A 210 -38.45 11.36 -2.63
CA ASP A 210 -39.68 11.86 -3.28
C ASP A 210 -40.96 11.56 -2.46
N VAL A 211 -40.83 11.06 -1.22
CA VAL A 211 -41.94 10.79 -0.31
C VAL A 211 -41.89 11.73 0.91
N ALA A 212 -42.14 13.03 0.68
CA ALA A 212 -42.45 14.01 1.73
C ALA A 212 -43.27 15.17 1.18
#